data_AF-A0A379SG86-F1
#
_entry.id   AF-A0A379SG86-F1
#
_cell.length_a   1.000
_cell.length_b   1.000
_cell.length_c   1.000
_cell.angle_alpha   90.00
_cell.angle_beta   90.00
_cell.angle_gamma   90.00
#
_symmetry.space_group_name_H-M   'P 1'
#
loop_
_entity.id
_entity.type
_entity.pdbx_description
1 polymer ?
#
loop_
_entity_poly.entity_id
_entity_poly.type
_entity_poly.pdbx_seq_one_letter_code
_entity_poly.pdbx_strand_id
1 'polypeptide(L)'
;MRLSLAAGWLAASVNGIPVSPPPHAVHNGLTVLPQTEKFLHGTKVAYGILVQSALLGQDEVLAQLIAAYRRFHLPTRLADLAVDIKNHADIDKVIAHTLRPVESIHFLPIALMPQTLRAAFEKVETFNV
;
A
#
# COMPACT_ATOMS: atom_id res chain seq x y z
N MET A 1 20.34 -16.33 -20.68
CA MET A 1 19.70 -15.26 -19.87
C MET A 1 18.88 -15.94 -18.77
N ARG A 2 19.40 -16.04 -17.54
CA ARG A 2 18.68 -16.66 -16.43
C ARG A 2 17.91 -15.56 -15.70
N LEU A 3 16.57 -15.60 -15.76
CA LEU A 3 15.72 -14.84 -14.85
C LEU A 3 15.83 -15.51 -13.47
N SER A 4 16.69 -14.98 -12.61
CA SER A 4 16.60 -15.25 -11.17
C SER A 4 15.59 -14.28 -10.58
N LEU A 5 14.36 -14.75 -10.39
CA LEU A 5 13.43 -14.20 -9.40
C LEU A 5 13.99 -14.53 -8.01
N ALA A 6 15.05 -13.84 -7.60
CA ALA A 6 15.43 -13.81 -6.20
C ALA A 6 14.44 -12.90 -5.50
N ALA A 7 13.49 -13.50 -4.79
CA ALA A 7 12.71 -12.86 -3.73
C ALA A 7 13.65 -12.46 -2.57
N GLY A 8 14.59 -11.57 -2.85
CA GLY A 8 15.46 -10.95 -1.87
C GLY A 8 14.69 -9.80 -1.22
N TRP A 9 13.93 -10.12 -0.19
CA TRP A 9 13.46 -9.12 0.77
C TRP A 9 14.71 -8.51 1.40
N LEU A 10 15.19 -7.39 0.85
CA LEU A 10 16.11 -6.54 1.57
C LEU A 10 15.32 -6.05 2.78
N ALA A 11 15.60 -6.59 3.97
CA ALA A 11 15.07 -6.04 5.20
C ALA A 11 15.40 -4.54 5.19
N ALA A 12 14.38 -3.69 5.15
CA ALA A 12 14.62 -2.27 5.31
C ALA A 12 15.23 -2.07 6.69
N SER A 13 16.32 -1.31 6.76
CA SER A 13 17.02 -1.05 8.02
C SER A 13 17.23 0.45 8.14
N VAL A 14 16.88 1.00 9.29
CA VAL A 14 17.12 2.41 9.63
C VAL A 14 18.10 2.41 10.79
N ASN A 15 19.28 2.99 10.58
CA ASN A 15 20.37 3.01 11.58
C ASN A 15 20.74 1.62 12.12
N GLY A 16 20.65 0.57 11.29
CA GLY A 16 20.95 -0.81 11.68
C GLY A 16 19.80 -1.57 12.35
N ILE A 17 18.66 -0.91 12.60
CA ILE A 17 17.46 -1.55 13.17
C ILE A 17 16.56 -2.05 12.03
N PRO A 18 16.23 -3.36 11.98
CA PRO A 18 15.28 -3.89 11.01
C PRO A 18 13.90 -3.26 11.18
N VAL A 19 13.35 -2.74 10.08
CA VAL A 19 11.99 -2.19 10.01
C VAL A 19 11.27 -2.78 8.80
N SER A 20 9.95 -2.92 8.88
CA SER A 20 9.16 -3.28 7.69
C SER A 20 9.20 -2.12 6.69
N PRO A 21 9.26 -2.35 5.37
CA PRO A 21 9.29 -1.26 4.41
C PRO A 21 7.93 -0.51 4.38
N PRO A 22 7.88 0.75 3.92
CA PRO A 22 6.69 1.60 4.02
C PRO A 22 5.37 1.03 3.45
N PRO A 23 5.34 0.17 2.41
CA PRO A 23 4.09 -0.46 1.96
C PRO A 23 3.42 -1.34 3.04
N HIS A 24 4.20 -1.80 4.04
CA HIS A 24 3.66 -2.58 5.15
C HIS A 24 2.79 -1.76 6.09
N ALA A 25 3.00 -0.43 6.17
CA ALA A 25 2.13 0.41 6.99
C ALA A 25 0.70 0.48 6.43
N VAL A 26 0.54 0.44 5.10
CA VAL A 26 -0.79 0.35 4.47
C VAL A 26 -1.37 -1.05 4.67
N HIS A 27 -0.56 -2.10 4.55
CA HIS A 27 -0.97 -3.47 4.93
C HIS A 27 -1.48 -3.52 6.37
N ASN A 28 -0.73 -2.98 7.34
CA ASN A 28 -1.08 -2.95 8.75
C ASN A 28 -2.35 -2.12 8.99
N GLY A 29 -2.53 -1.04 8.23
CA GLY A 29 -3.78 -0.29 8.22
C GLY A 29 -4.97 -1.15 7.80
N LEU A 30 -4.81 -1.94 6.73
CA LEU A 30 -5.88 -2.80 6.23
C LEU A 30 -6.26 -3.91 7.23
N THR A 31 -5.33 -4.44 8.02
CA THR A 31 -5.62 -5.52 8.98
C THR A 31 -6.56 -5.13 10.12
N VAL A 32 -6.82 -3.83 10.33
CA VAL A 32 -7.83 -3.37 11.29
C VAL A 32 -9.26 -3.68 10.85
N LEU A 33 -9.45 -4.00 9.57
CA LEU A 33 -10.74 -4.32 8.97
C LEU A 33 -10.91 -5.86 8.92
N PRO A 34 -11.84 -6.46 9.71
CA PRO A 34 -12.00 -7.91 9.77
C PRO A 34 -12.25 -8.57 8.41
N GLN A 35 -12.95 -7.88 7.51
CA GLN A 35 -13.22 -8.37 6.16
C GLN A 35 -11.96 -8.60 5.32
N THR A 36 -10.82 -8.05 5.72
CA THR A 36 -9.54 -8.21 5.01
C THR A 36 -8.71 -9.40 5.49
N GLU A 37 -9.12 -10.09 6.56
CA GLU A 37 -8.38 -11.20 7.18
C GLU A 37 -8.12 -12.33 6.17
N LYS A 38 -9.12 -12.65 5.34
CA LYS A 38 -9.07 -13.70 4.32
C LYS A 38 -8.02 -13.48 3.21
N PHE A 39 -7.50 -12.26 3.06
CA PHE A 39 -6.50 -11.96 2.03
C PHE A 39 -5.09 -12.17 2.56
N LEU A 40 -4.24 -12.75 1.72
CA LEU A 40 -2.85 -13.02 2.06
C LEU A 40 -2.07 -11.73 2.35
N HIS A 41 -1.03 -11.84 3.18
CA HIS A 41 -0.09 -10.75 3.48
C HIS A 41 0.39 -10.05 2.21
N GLY A 42 0.92 -10.81 1.25
CA GLY A 42 1.43 -10.29 -0.02
C GLY A 42 0.38 -9.55 -0.85
N THR A 43 -0.89 -9.98 -0.80
CA THR A 43 -2.01 -9.33 -1.51
C THR A 43 -2.28 -7.93 -0.96
N LYS A 44 -2.31 -7.79 0.36
CA LYS A 44 -2.48 -6.50 1.04
C LYS A 44 -1.26 -5.59 0.84
N VAL A 45 -0.03 -6.15 0.91
CA VAL A 45 1.21 -5.41 0.64
C VAL A 45 1.25 -4.90 -0.81
N ALA A 46 0.80 -5.70 -1.79
CA ALA A 46 0.75 -5.29 -3.19
C ALA A 46 -0.09 -4.01 -3.36
N TYR A 47 -1.30 -3.98 -2.80
CA TYR A 47 -2.11 -2.75 -2.83
C TYR A 47 -1.42 -1.57 -2.13
N GLY A 48 -0.73 -1.82 -1.00
CA GLY A 48 0.08 -0.80 -0.32
C GLY A 48 1.19 -0.18 -1.17
N ILE A 49 1.77 -0.94 -2.13
CA ILE A 49 2.76 -0.41 -3.07
C ILE A 49 2.11 0.60 -4.02
N LEU A 50 0.89 0.33 -4.50
CA LEU A 50 0.15 1.28 -5.35
C LEU A 50 -0.12 2.59 -4.60
N VAL A 51 -0.58 2.49 -3.35
CA VAL A 51 -0.83 3.66 -2.49
C VAL A 51 0.45 4.45 -2.26
N GLN A 52 1.58 3.79 -1.99
CA GLN A 52 2.87 4.47 -1.86
C GLN A 52 3.28 5.19 -3.15
N SER A 53 3.16 4.55 -4.31
CA SER A 53 3.49 5.19 -5.59
C SER A 53 2.60 6.41 -5.85
N ALA A 54 1.30 6.32 -5.55
CA ALA A 54 0.38 7.47 -5.63
C ALA A 54 0.78 8.61 -4.67
N LEU A 55 1.15 8.26 -3.43
CA LEU A 55 1.56 9.19 -2.39
C LEU A 55 2.87 9.93 -2.74
N LEU A 56 3.80 9.24 -3.42
CA LEU A 56 5.06 9.80 -3.91
C LEU A 56 4.92 10.53 -5.26
N GLY A 57 3.72 10.59 -5.85
CA GLY A 57 3.49 11.21 -7.15
C GLY A 57 4.18 10.49 -8.32
N GLN A 58 4.44 9.19 -8.19
CA GLN A 58 5.15 8.37 -9.18
C GLN A 58 4.17 7.77 -10.20
N ASP A 59 3.52 8.62 -10.99
CA ASP A 59 2.37 8.22 -11.81
C ASP A 59 2.73 7.22 -12.92
N GLU A 60 3.92 7.33 -13.51
CA GLU A 60 4.42 6.36 -14.49
C GLU A 60 4.65 4.99 -13.86
N VAL A 61 5.23 4.95 -12.65
CA VAL A 61 5.44 3.71 -11.89
C VAL A 61 4.09 3.11 -11.49
N LEU A 62 3.16 3.93 -11.01
CA LEU A 62 1.81 3.50 -10.66
C LEU A 62 1.10 2.87 -11.86
N ALA A 63 1.20 3.50 -13.04
CA ALA A 63 0.64 2.97 -14.29
C ALA A 63 1.21 1.57 -14.63
N GLN A 64 2.53 1.44 -14.59
CA GLN A 64 3.22 0.17 -14.87
C GLN A 64 2.84 -0.93 -13.86
N LEU A 65 2.74 -0.59 -12.57
CA LEU A 65 2.35 -1.51 -11.51
C LEU A 65 0.90 -1.98 -11.69
N ILE A 66 -0.06 -1.08 -11.95
CA ILE A 66 -1.46 -1.46 -12.16
C ILE A 66 -1.58 -2.38 -13.38
N ALA A 67 -0.90 -2.06 -14.49
CA ALA A 67 -0.90 -2.91 -15.68
C ALA A 67 -0.33 -4.31 -15.40
N ALA A 68 0.78 -4.39 -14.67
CA ALA A 68 1.37 -5.67 -14.25
C ALA A 68 0.44 -6.45 -13.30
N TYR A 69 -0.14 -5.78 -12.31
CA TYR A 69 -0.99 -6.40 -11.29
C TYR A 69 -2.25 -7.00 -11.88
N ARG A 70 -2.89 -6.31 -12.84
CA ARG A 70 -4.03 -6.84 -13.60
C ARG A 70 -3.68 -8.15 -14.31
N ARG A 71 -2.48 -8.25 -14.89
CA ARG A 71 -2.00 -9.47 -15.57
C ARG A 71 -1.75 -10.64 -14.61
N PHE A 72 -1.40 -10.35 -13.36
CA PHE A 72 -1.15 -11.36 -12.32
C PHE A 72 -2.32 -11.56 -11.35
N HIS A 73 -3.49 -10.96 -11.62
CA HIS A 73 -4.67 -11.00 -10.75
C HIS A 73 -4.38 -10.52 -9.31
N LEU A 74 -3.50 -9.51 -9.18
CA LEU A 74 -3.24 -8.81 -7.92
C LEU A 74 -4.23 -7.63 -7.76
N PRO A 75 -4.53 -7.22 -6.51
CA PRO A 75 -5.50 -6.17 -6.25
C PRO A 75 -5.00 -4.83 -6.80
N THR A 76 -5.88 -4.15 -7.53
CA THR A 76 -5.65 -2.79 -8.02
C THR A 76 -6.68 -1.81 -7.49
N ARG A 77 -7.67 -2.31 -6.74
CA ARG A 77 -8.71 -1.55 -6.06
C ARG A 77 -8.93 -2.09 -4.64
N LEU A 78 -9.41 -1.24 -3.74
CA LEU A 78 -9.84 -1.66 -2.41
C LEU A 78 -10.96 -2.71 -2.47
N ALA A 79 -11.82 -2.65 -3.48
CA ALA A 79 -12.88 -3.62 -3.70
C ALA A 79 -12.34 -5.06 -3.89
N ASP A 80 -11.14 -5.21 -4.45
CA ASP A 80 -10.45 -6.51 -4.60
C ASP A 80 -10.05 -7.09 -3.23
N LEU A 81 -9.99 -6.24 -2.20
CA LEU A 81 -9.72 -6.57 -0.80
C LEU A 81 -11.00 -6.53 0.07
N ALA A 82 -12.18 -6.55 -0.56
CA ALA A 82 -13.48 -6.43 0.11
C ALA A 82 -13.64 -5.15 0.94
N VAL A 83 -12.93 -4.08 0.59
CA VAL A 83 -13.04 -2.76 1.23
C VAL A 83 -13.73 -1.81 0.26
N ASP A 84 -14.76 -1.10 0.72
CA ASP A 84 -15.42 -0.04 -0.05
C ASP A 84 -14.78 1.31 0.28
N ILE A 85 -14.17 1.96 -0.71
CA ILE A 85 -13.61 3.32 -0.56
C ILE A 85 -14.65 4.34 -0.10
N LYS A 86 -15.95 4.11 -0.37
CA LYS A 86 -17.05 4.98 0.06
C LYS A 86 -17.41 4.80 1.54
N ASN A 87 -16.97 3.72 2.19
CA ASN A 87 -17.13 3.57 3.62
C ASN A 87 -16.07 4.40 4.36
N HIS A 88 -16.35 5.70 4.48
CA HIS A 88 -15.41 6.66 5.08
C HIS A 88 -14.94 6.24 6.48
N ALA A 89 -15.81 5.64 7.30
CA ALA A 89 -15.47 5.19 8.65
C ALA A 89 -14.41 4.08 8.66
N ASP A 90 -14.48 3.14 7.73
CA ASP A 90 -13.47 2.09 7.62
C ASP A 90 -12.16 2.64 7.04
N ILE A 91 -12.24 3.53 6.04
CA ILE A 91 -11.06 4.20 5.48
C ILE A 91 -10.36 5.07 6.54
N ASP A 92 -11.11 5.77 7.40
CA ASP A 92 -10.55 6.55 8.50
C ASP A 92 -9.81 5.66 9.51
N LYS A 93 -10.32 4.48 9.83
CA LYS A 93 -9.61 3.51 10.69
C LYS A 93 -8.30 3.05 10.05
N VAL A 94 -8.33 2.72 8.75
CA VAL A 94 -7.13 2.30 8.00
C VAL A 94 -6.09 3.42 8.02
N ILE A 95 -6.47 4.65 7.68
CA ILE A 95 -5.60 5.83 7.67
C ILE A 95 -5.02 6.09 9.07
N ALA A 96 -5.87 6.11 10.10
CA ALA A 96 -5.44 6.36 11.47
C ALA A 96 -4.43 5.31 11.93
N HIS A 97 -4.62 4.04 11.56
CA HIS A 97 -3.68 2.98 11.90
C HIS A 97 -2.38 3.07 11.11
N THR A 98 -2.45 3.31 9.79
CA THR A 98 -1.27 3.47 8.93
C THR A 98 -0.39 4.66 9.36
N LEU A 99 -0.97 5.72 9.92
CA LEU A 99 -0.24 6.92 10.35
C LEU A 99 0.25 6.87 11.82
N ARG A 100 0.07 5.76 12.54
CA ARG A 100 0.61 5.62 13.90
C ARG A 100 2.11 5.91 13.90
N PRO A 101 2.67 6.58 14.94
CA PRO A 101 4.08 6.98 14.96
C PRO A 101 5.10 5.84 14.80
N VAL A 102 4.68 4.61 15.11
CA VAL A 102 5.50 3.39 15.01
C VAL A 102 5.58 2.84 13.59
N GLU A 103 4.68 3.25 12.69
CA GLU A 103 4.58 2.68 11.35
C GLU A 103 5.69 3.18 10.43
N SER A 104 6.10 2.31 9.50
CA SER A 104 7.21 2.59 8.59
C SER A 104 6.91 3.61 7.50
N ILE A 105 5.66 4.05 7.36
CA ILE A 105 5.28 5.07 6.37
C ILE A 105 6.04 6.38 6.59
N HIS A 106 6.41 6.70 7.84
CA HIS A 106 7.14 7.91 8.23
C HIS A 106 8.59 7.96 7.73
N PHE A 107 9.10 6.88 7.12
CA PHE A 107 10.39 6.87 6.44
C PHE A 107 10.32 7.40 4.99
N LEU A 108 9.12 7.66 4.47
CA LEU A 108 8.97 8.30 3.17
C LEU A 108 9.38 9.79 3.26
N PRO A 109 10.10 10.32 2.26
CA PRO A 109 10.60 11.69 2.28
C PRO A 109 9.52 12.72 1.91
N ILE A 110 8.37 12.67 2.58
CA ILE A 110 7.19 13.51 2.32
C ILE A 110 6.50 13.92 3.62
N ALA A 111 5.71 15.00 3.58
CA ALA A 111 4.82 15.35 4.67
C ALA A 111 3.59 14.43 4.67
N LEU A 112 3.40 13.67 5.74
CA LEU A 112 2.28 12.75 5.91
C LEU A 112 1.17 13.37 6.76
N MET A 113 -0.03 13.41 6.19
CA MET A 113 -1.26 13.85 6.85
C MET A 113 -2.38 12.87 6.48
N PRO A 114 -3.44 12.73 7.30
CA PRO A 114 -4.60 11.90 6.96
C PRO A 114 -5.17 12.23 5.57
N GLN A 115 -5.19 13.51 5.20
CA GLN A 115 -5.69 13.99 3.92
C GLN A 115 -4.78 13.57 2.75
N THR A 116 -3.46 13.57 2.92
CA THR A 116 -2.54 13.15 1.84
C THR A 116 -2.62 11.65 1.61
N LEU A 117 -2.74 10.86 2.67
CA LEU A 117 -2.93 9.41 2.56
C LEU A 117 -4.31 9.07 1.95
N ARG A 118 -5.37 9.78 2.36
CA ARG A 118 -6.70 9.64 1.74
C ARG A 118 -6.67 9.94 0.24
N ALA A 119 -6.04 11.04 -0.16
CA ALA A 119 -5.90 11.42 -1.56
C ALA A 119 -5.10 10.36 -2.35
N ALA A 120 -4.11 9.70 -1.72
CA ALA A 120 -3.39 8.60 -2.35
C ALA A 120 -4.28 7.36 -2.58
N PHE A 121 -5.12 6.97 -1.62
CA PHE A 121 -6.12 5.92 -1.83
C PHE A 121 -7.07 6.30 -2.99
N GLU A 122 -7.66 7.49 -2.95
CA GLU A 122 -8.59 7.97 -3.98
C GLU A 122 -7.93 8.04 -5.36
N LYS A 123 -6.65 8.42 -5.42
CA LYS A 123 -5.87 8.39 -6.66
C LYS A 123 -5.78 6.99 -7.21
N VAL A 124 -5.39 5.98 -6.40
CA VAL A 124 -5.32 4.59 -6.86
C VAL A 124 -6.68 4.10 -7.39
N GLU A 125 -7.77 4.39 -6.67
CA GLU A 125 -9.12 3.94 -7.07
C GLU A 125 -9.62 4.58 -8.37
N THR A 126 -9.16 5.79 -8.69
CA THR A 126 -9.55 6.54 -9.90
C THR A 126 -8.51 6.50 -11.01
N PHE A 127 -7.33 5.90 -10.76
CA PHE A 127 -6.23 5.88 -11.71
C PHE A 127 -6.56 4.98 -12.91
N ASN A 128 -6.66 5.60 -14.08
CA ASN A 128 -6.99 4.89 -15.30
C ASN A 128 -5.73 4.67 -16.15
N VAL A 129 -5.50 3.41 -16.50
CA VAL A 129 -4.46 2.90 -17.39
C VAL A 129 -5.08 2.01 -18.43
#